data_AF-A0A8D0G651-F1
#
_entry.id   AF-A0A8D0G651-F1
#
_cell.length_a   1.000
_cell.length_b   1.000
_cell.length_c   1.000
_cell.angle_alpha   90.00
_cell.angle_beta   90.00
_cell.angle_gamma   90.00
#
_symmetry.space_group_name_H-M   'P 1'
#
loop_
_entity.id
_entity.type
_entity.pdbx_description
1 polymer ?
#
loop_
_entity_poly.entity_id
_entity_poly.type
_entity_poly.pdbx_seq_one_letter_code
_entity_poly.pdbx_strand_id
1 'polypeptide(L)'
;MQQSDDLSPLEIVEMFAGLSCFLKDSSDVSQTLLDDFRIWQGYNFLCDLLLRLEQAKEAESKDALKDLVNLITSLTTYGVNELKPAGVTTVAPFLLPGFAVPQPAGKGHSVRNIQAFSVLQNAFLKAKTSYLAQIILDAITNIYIADNANYFILESQHTLSQFAERISKLPEVQTKYFEMLEFVVFSLNYIPCKELISISILLKSSTSYQCSIIATKTLLKFSRHDYIFKDVFREVGL
;
A
#
# COMPACT_ATOMS: atom_id res chain seq x y z
N MET A 1 -12.52 -29.67 -31.70
CA MET A 1 -11.71 -29.03 -30.63
C MET A 1 -12.19 -27.59 -30.58
N GLN A 2 -13.02 -27.23 -29.61
CA GLN A 2 -13.45 -25.84 -29.42
C GLN A 2 -12.21 -25.05 -28.99
N GLN A 3 -11.82 -24.05 -29.77
CA GLN A 3 -11.02 -22.95 -29.24
C GLN A 3 -11.82 -22.38 -28.08
N SER A 4 -11.26 -22.44 -26.86
CA SER A 4 -11.75 -21.59 -25.79
C SER A 4 -11.58 -20.15 -26.27
N ASP A 5 -12.68 -19.41 -26.39
CA ASP A 5 -12.59 -17.96 -26.53
C ASP A 5 -12.00 -17.44 -25.21
N ASP A 6 -10.70 -17.22 -25.21
CA ASP A 6 -10.01 -16.61 -24.07
C ASP A 6 -10.53 -15.16 -23.95
N LEU A 7 -11.15 -14.86 -22.80
CA LEU A 7 -11.66 -13.52 -22.51
C LEU A 7 -10.55 -12.48 -22.63
N SER A 8 -10.85 -11.35 -23.26
CA SER A 8 -9.93 -10.23 -23.37
C SER A 8 -9.64 -9.62 -21.98
N PRO A 9 -8.48 -8.95 -21.81
CA PRO A 9 -8.16 -8.21 -20.59
C PRO A 9 -9.28 -7.28 -20.11
N LEU A 10 -9.95 -6.60 -21.05
CA LEU A 10 -11.00 -5.65 -20.73
C LEU A 10 -12.28 -6.35 -20.25
N GLU A 11 -12.71 -7.42 -20.91
CA GLU A 11 -13.87 -8.21 -20.47
C GLU A 11 -13.67 -8.78 -19.06
N ILE A 12 -12.46 -9.24 -18.73
CA ILE A 12 -12.14 -9.72 -17.37
C ILE A 12 -12.30 -8.58 -16.35
N VAL A 13 -11.83 -7.37 -16.68
CA VAL A 13 -11.97 -6.19 -15.82
C VAL A 13 -13.43 -5.79 -15.67
N GLU A 14 -14.22 -5.82 -16.74
CA GLU A 14 -15.66 -5.53 -16.70
C GLU A 14 -16.43 -6.53 -15.84
N MET A 15 -16.14 -7.83 -15.97
CA MET A 15 -16.70 -8.86 -15.10
C MET A 15 -16.34 -8.59 -13.63
N PHE A 16 -15.10 -8.19 -13.36
CA PHE A 16 -14.68 -7.86 -12.00
C PHE A 16 -15.29 -6.56 -11.49
N ALA A 17 -15.55 -5.58 -12.36
CA ALA A 17 -16.28 -4.37 -12.00
C ALA A 17 -17.71 -4.71 -11.54
N GLY A 18 -18.40 -5.57 -12.27
CA GLY A 18 -19.72 -6.08 -11.88
C GLY A 18 -19.69 -6.82 -10.53
N LEU A 19 -18.71 -7.71 -10.34
CA LEU A 19 -18.52 -8.41 -9.06
C LEU A 19 -18.19 -7.43 -7.92
N SER A 20 -17.34 -6.44 -8.16
CA SER A 20 -16.96 -5.43 -7.17
C SER A 20 -18.18 -4.60 -6.73
N CYS A 21 -19.05 -4.19 -7.64
CA CYS A 21 -20.31 -3.53 -7.29
C CYS A 21 -21.19 -4.43 -6.40
N PHE A 22 -21.33 -5.71 -6.74
CA PHE A 22 -22.11 -6.65 -5.94
C PHE A 22 -21.52 -6.87 -4.54
N LEU A 23 -20.19 -7.00 -4.45
CA LEU A 23 -19.48 -7.11 -3.17
C LEU A 23 -19.64 -5.85 -2.32
N LYS A 24 -19.61 -4.66 -2.94
CA LYS A 24 -19.84 -3.39 -2.27
C LYS A 24 -21.22 -3.36 -1.63
N ASP A 25 -22.26 -3.54 -2.44
CA ASP A 25 -23.65 -3.45 -2.00
C ASP A 25 -23.97 -4.49 -0.90
N SER A 26 -23.43 -5.70 -1.04
CA SER A 26 -23.57 -6.72 0.01
C SER A 26 -22.81 -6.35 1.28
N SER A 27 -21.64 -5.73 1.18
CA SER A 27 -20.77 -5.44 2.33
C SER A 27 -21.32 -4.36 3.26
N ASP A 28 -22.30 -3.56 2.79
CA ASP A 28 -23.04 -2.62 3.64
C ASP A 28 -24.04 -3.35 4.57
N VAL A 29 -24.36 -4.61 4.28
CA VAL A 29 -25.35 -5.42 5.02
C VAL A 29 -24.71 -6.62 5.73
N SER A 30 -23.79 -7.33 5.07
CA SER A 30 -23.17 -8.56 5.59
C SER A 30 -21.74 -8.79 5.08
N GLN A 31 -20.91 -9.39 5.94
CA GLN A 31 -19.54 -9.80 5.61
C GLN A 31 -19.48 -11.10 4.79
N THR A 32 -20.59 -11.86 4.69
CA THR A 32 -20.63 -13.22 4.13
C THR A 32 -19.98 -13.32 2.76
N LEU A 33 -20.34 -12.45 1.80
CA LEU A 33 -19.78 -12.56 0.45
C LEU A 33 -18.30 -12.19 0.36
N LEU A 34 -17.81 -11.28 1.21
CA LEU A 34 -16.38 -10.98 1.30
C LEU A 34 -15.61 -12.14 1.93
N ASP A 35 -16.21 -12.85 2.89
CA ASP A 35 -15.66 -14.06 3.47
C ASP A 35 -15.65 -15.21 2.46
N ASP A 36 -16.72 -15.40 1.70
CA ASP A 36 -16.78 -16.38 0.61
C ASP A 36 -15.72 -16.07 -0.45
N PHE A 37 -15.63 -14.80 -0.89
CA PHE A 37 -14.60 -14.36 -1.83
C PHE A 37 -13.19 -14.65 -1.30
N ARG A 38 -12.96 -14.49 0.01
CA ARG A 38 -11.69 -14.88 0.66
C ARG A 38 -11.46 -16.38 0.63
N ILE A 39 -12.45 -17.18 1.04
CA ILE A 39 -12.38 -18.65 1.11
C ILE A 39 -12.03 -19.22 -0.26
N TRP A 40 -12.68 -18.70 -1.31
CA TRP A 40 -12.47 -19.08 -2.71
C TRP A 40 -11.25 -18.44 -3.36
N GLN A 41 -10.30 -17.93 -2.57
CA GLN A 41 -9.02 -17.39 -3.05
C GLN A 41 -9.14 -16.19 -4.00
N GLY A 42 -10.25 -15.45 -3.95
CA GLY A 42 -10.51 -14.32 -4.84
C GLY A 42 -9.43 -13.24 -4.79
N TYR A 43 -8.89 -12.94 -3.62
CA TYR A 43 -7.77 -11.98 -3.48
C TYR A 43 -6.47 -12.48 -4.12
N ASN A 44 -6.17 -13.77 -4.01
CA ASN A 44 -4.99 -14.35 -4.66
C ASN A 44 -5.15 -14.34 -6.19
N PHE A 45 -6.34 -14.68 -6.68
CA PHE A 45 -6.68 -14.55 -8.09
C PHE A 45 -6.47 -13.12 -8.61
N LEU A 46 -6.88 -12.09 -7.85
CA LEU A 46 -6.67 -10.69 -8.24
C LEU A 46 -5.19 -10.31 -8.33
N CYS A 47 -4.38 -10.77 -7.38
CA CYS A 47 -2.93 -10.56 -7.44
C CYS A 47 -2.34 -11.21 -8.70
N ASP A 48 -2.71 -12.45 -8.99
CA ASP A 48 -2.22 -13.18 -10.17
C ASP A 48 -2.72 -12.56 -11.48
N LEU A 49 -3.94 -12.02 -11.49
CA LEU A 49 -4.50 -11.31 -12.63
C LEU A 49 -3.72 -10.01 -12.91
N LEU A 50 -3.41 -9.19 -11.90
CA LEU A 50 -2.56 -8.00 -12.06
C LEU A 50 -1.19 -8.38 -12.67
N LEU A 51 -0.55 -9.42 -12.15
CA LEU A 51 0.77 -9.87 -12.60
C LEU A 51 0.75 -10.50 -14.00
N ARG A 52 -0.40 -11.03 -14.43
CA ARG A 52 -0.62 -11.50 -15.80
C ARG A 52 -0.84 -10.34 -16.75
N LEU A 53 -1.68 -9.37 -16.37
CA LEU A 53 -1.99 -8.18 -17.16
C LEU A 53 -0.76 -7.29 -17.38
N GLU A 54 0.18 -7.20 -16.43
CA GLU A 54 1.41 -6.42 -16.67
C GLU A 54 2.33 -7.03 -17.76
N GLN A 55 2.17 -8.32 -18.09
CA GLN A 55 2.96 -9.02 -19.10
C GLN A 55 2.29 -9.02 -20.48
N ALA A 56 1.03 -8.61 -20.53
CA ALA A 56 0.22 -8.52 -21.74
C ALA A 56 0.79 -7.39 -22.64
N LYS A 57 0.84 -7.63 -23.95
CA LYS A 57 1.49 -6.72 -24.92
C LYS A 57 0.51 -5.77 -25.59
N GLU A 58 -0.78 -6.03 -25.43
CA GLU A 58 -1.87 -5.25 -25.99
C GLU A 58 -1.89 -3.86 -25.37
N ALA A 59 -2.17 -2.83 -26.18
CA ALA A 59 -2.18 -1.45 -25.71
C ALA A 59 -3.24 -1.22 -24.61
N GLU A 60 -4.40 -1.87 -24.76
CA GLU A 60 -5.54 -1.81 -23.82
C GLU A 60 -5.21 -2.43 -22.46
N SER A 61 -4.20 -3.30 -22.37
CA SER A 61 -3.83 -3.96 -21.12
C SER A 61 -3.33 -2.99 -20.05
N LYS A 62 -2.76 -1.83 -20.44
CA LYS A 62 -2.33 -0.81 -19.46
C LYS A 62 -3.51 -0.09 -18.81
N ASP A 63 -4.57 0.15 -19.57
CA ASP A 63 -5.79 0.78 -19.07
C ASP A 63 -6.57 -0.23 -18.21
N ALA A 64 -6.73 -1.47 -18.70
CA ALA A 64 -7.31 -2.57 -17.92
C ALA A 64 -6.56 -2.81 -16.59
N LEU A 65 -5.23 -2.75 -16.60
CA LEU A 65 -4.42 -2.89 -15.39
C LEU A 65 -4.67 -1.76 -14.39
N LYS A 66 -4.77 -0.52 -14.87
CA LYS A 66 -5.09 0.64 -14.04
C LYS A 66 -6.50 0.55 -13.45
N ASP A 67 -7.47 0.16 -14.27
CA ASP A 67 -8.86 -0.01 -13.82
C ASP A 67 -8.98 -1.13 -12.79
N LEU A 68 -8.26 -2.24 -12.98
CA LEU A 68 -8.21 -3.31 -11.97
C LEU A 68 -7.59 -2.83 -10.66
N VAL A 69 -6.48 -2.05 -10.70
CA VAL A 69 -5.90 -1.44 -9.49
C VAL A 69 -6.91 -0.51 -8.80
N ASN A 70 -7.68 0.28 -9.55
CA ASN A 70 -8.72 1.15 -8.98
C ASN A 70 -9.87 0.36 -8.35
N LEU A 71 -10.28 -0.76 -8.96
CA LEU A 71 -11.30 -1.65 -8.41
C LEU A 71 -10.83 -2.30 -7.10
N ILE A 72 -9.57 -2.77 -7.06
CA ILE A 72 -8.98 -3.35 -5.85
C ILE A 72 -8.82 -2.29 -4.76
N THR A 73 -8.44 -1.06 -5.14
CA THR A 73 -8.37 0.09 -4.23
C THR A 73 -9.72 0.36 -3.58
N SER A 74 -10.80 0.36 -4.38
CA SER A 74 -12.17 0.51 -3.87
C SER A 74 -12.56 -0.63 -2.92
N LEU A 75 -12.20 -1.87 -3.27
CA LEU A 75 -12.46 -3.06 -2.45
C LEU A 75 -11.84 -2.96 -1.04
N THR A 76 -10.80 -2.14 -0.83
CA THR A 76 -10.18 -1.93 0.49
C THR A 76 -11.09 -1.25 1.52
N THR A 77 -12.11 -0.50 1.08
CA THR A 77 -13.07 0.17 1.98
C THR A 77 -14.37 -0.62 2.15
N TYR A 78 -14.52 -1.76 1.47
CA TYR A 78 -15.72 -2.58 1.58
C TYR A 78 -15.68 -3.39 2.87
N GLY A 79 -16.82 -3.48 3.56
CA GLY A 79 -16.95 -4.23 4.80
C GLY A 79 -17.95 -3.59 5.75
N VAL A 80 -18.57 -4.44 6.56
CA VAL A 80 -19.61 -4.03 7.52
C VAL A 80 -18.99 -3.29 8.71
N ASN A 81 -17.81 -3.73 9.14
CA ASN A 81 -17.18 -3.24 10.35
C ASN A 81 -16.04 -2.28 10.03
N GLU A 82 -16.01 -1.13 10.72
CA GLU A 82 -14.82 -0.28 10.72
C GLU A 82 -13.69 -0.95 11.50
N LEU A 83 -12.54 -1.07 10.84
CA LEU A 83 -11.33 -1.55 11.48
C LEU A 83 -10.74 -0.45 12.35
N LYS A 84 -10.21 -0.84 13.51
CA LYS A 84 -9.52 0.07 14.41
C LYS A 84 -8.01 -0.10 14.27
N PRO A 85 -7.24 0.99 14.36
CA PRO A 85 -5.80 0.91 14.54
C PRO A 85 -5.42 -0.09 15.62
N ALA A 86 -4.44 -0.96 15.33
CA ALA A 86 -3.82 -1.74 16.39
C ALA A 86 -3.15 -0.77 17.37
N GLY A 87 -3.24 -1.00 18.69
CA GLY A 87 -2.85 -0.03 19.72
C GLY A 87 -1.35 0.34 19.71
N VAL A 88 -0.97 1.29 18.85
CA VAL A 88 0.42 1.73 18.60
C VAL A 88 1.09 2.33 19.84
N THR A 89 0.32 2.92 20.75
CA THR A 89 0.85 3.68 21.89
C THR A 89 1.46 2.86 23.00
N THR A 90 1.17 1.56 23.11
CA THR A 90 1.76 0.71 24.16
C THR A 90 3.07 0.02 23.76
N VAL A 91 3.44 0.05 22.47
CA VAL A 91 4.57 -0.73 21.94
C VAL A 91 5.62 0.13 21.23
N ALA A 92 5.30 1.37 20.85
CA ALA A 92 6.25 2.24 20.15
C ALA A 92 7.40 2.71 21.07
N PRO A 93 8.68 2.45 20.74
CA PRO A 93 9.82 2.83 21.57
C PRO A 93 10.06 4.35 21.60
N PHE A 94 9.60 5.06 20.56
CA PHE A 94 9.69 6.51 20.43
C PHE A 94 8.33 7.08 20.02
N LEU A 95 7.97 8.23 20.59
CA LEU A 95 6.75 8.96 20.25
C LEU A 95 7.07 10.45 20.11
N LEU A 96 6.52 11.09 19.09
CA LEU A 96 6.62 12.54 18.94
C LEU A 96 5.68 13.24 19.93
N PRO A 97 6.06 14.44 20.43
CA PRO A 97 5.17 15.25 21.24
C PRO A 97 3.83 15.50 20.55
N GLY A 98 2.73 15.32 21.27
CA GLY A 98 1.37 15.54 20.74
C GLY A 98 0.87 14.45 19.79
N PHE A 99 1.59 13.33 19.62
CA PHE A 99 1.07 12.19 18.87
C PHE A 99 -0.17 11.60 19.58
N ALA A 100 -1.22 11.39 18.80
CA ALA A 100 -2.39 10.63 19.19
C ALA A 100 -2.79 9.73 18.02
N VAL A 101 -3.14 8.48 18.32
CA VAL A 101 -3.54 7.52 17.29
C VAL A 101 -4.83 8.01 16.61
N PRO A 102 -4.77 8.36 15.31
CA PRO A 102 -5.95 8.82 14.58
C PRO A 102 -7.05 7.76 14.60
N GLN A 103 -8.29 8.21 14.79
CA GLN A 103 -9.47 7.34 14.70
C GLN A 103 -10.11 7.50 13.32
N PRO A 104 -10.72 6.43 12.77
CA PRO A 104 -11.48 6.49 11.52
C PRO A 104 -12.45 7.67 11.51
N ALA A 105 -12.46 8.44 10.42
CA ALA A 105 -13.28 9.64 10.31
C ALA A 105 -14.78 9.36 10.08
N GLY A 106 -15.16 8.08 9.87
CA GLY A 106 -16.55 7.66 9.64
C GLY A 106 -17.13 8.07 8.28
N LYS A 107 -16.28 8.46 7.32
CA LYS A 107 -16.69 8.95 5.98
C LYS A 107 -16.66 7.87 4.88
N GLY A 108 -16.51 6.60 5.25
CA GLY A 108 -16.41 5.49 4.29
C GLY A 108 -15.08 5.39 3.51
N HIS A 109 -14.08 6.17 3.92
CA HIS A 109 -12.72 6.14 3.34
C HIS A 109 -11.72 5.31 4.15
N SER A 110 -12.12 4.90 5.36
CA SER A 110 -11.28 4.09 6.22
C SER A 110 -11.23 2.65 5.72
N VAL A 111 -10.07 2.01 5.82
CA VAL A 111 -9.88 0.63 5.37
C VAL A 111 -10.74 -0.33 6.20
N ARG A 112 -11.46 -1.22 5.51
CA ARG A 112 -12.30 -2.27 6.10
C ARG A 112 -11.91 -3.67 5.63
N ASN A 113 -11.16 -3.76 4.55
CA ASN A 113 -10.74 -5.00 3.91
C ASN A 113 -9.22 -5.04 3.75
N ILE A 114 -8.53 -5.61 4.75
CA ILE A 114 -7.07 -5.76 4.74
C ILE A 114 -6.63 -6.70 3.61
N GLN A 115 -7.42 -7.71 3.27
CA GLN A 115 -7.08 -8.69 2.25
C GLN A 115 -6.97 -8.05 0.86
N ALA A 116 -7.87 -7.12 0.52
CA ALA A 116 -7.78 -6.33 -0.69
C ALA A 116 -6.53 -5.45 -0.72
N PHE A 117 -6.19 -4.84 0.41
CA PHE A 117 -4.94 -4.07 0.52
C PHE A 117 -3.71 -4.97 0.34
N SER A 118 -3.72 -6.18 0.89
CA SER A 118 -2.64 -7.15 0.70
C SER A 118 -2.47 -7.54 -0.77
N VAL A 119 -3.51 -7.49 -1.61
CA VAL A 119 -3.38 -7.70 -3.07
C VAL A 119 -2.47 -6.63 -3.68
N LEU A 120 -2.71 -5.36 -3.39
CA LEU A 120 -1.89 -4.24 -3.88
C LEU A 120 -0.44 -4.40 -3.40
N GLN A 121 -0.25 -4.64 -2.11
CA GLN A 121 1.07 -4.84 -1.52
C GLN A 121 1.84 -5.99 -2.17
N ASN A 122 1.22 -7.16 -2.31
CA ASN A 122 1.85 -8.33 -2.91
C ASN A 122 2.15 -8.13 -4.39
N ALA A 123 1.26 -7.46 -5.13
CA ALA A 123 1.48 -7.14 -6.53
C ALA A 123 2.67 -6.17 -6.70
N PHE A 124 2.85 -5.16 -5.83
CA PHE A 124 4.02 -4.27 -5.88
C PHE A 124 5.34 -5.04 -5.67
N LEU A 125 5.37 -5.93 -4.68
CA LEU A 125 6.56 -6.72 -4.37
C LEU A 125 6.96 -7.68 -5.50
N LYS A 126 5.97 -8.16 -6.26
CA LYS A 126 6.14 -9.09 -7.38
C LYS A 126 6.22 -8.40 -8.75
N ALA A 127 5.91 -7.11 -8.84
CA ALA A 127 5.83 -6.37 -10.09
C ALA A 127 7.15 -6.43 -10.87
N LYS A 128 7.04 -6.72 -12.16
CA LYS A 128 8.18 -6.74 -13.10
C LYS A 128 8.30 -5.46 -13.91
N THR A 129 7.23 -4.66 -13.96
CA THR A 129 7.18 -3.41 -14.70
C THR A 129 7.15 -2.20 -13.75
N SER A 130 7.87 -1.13 -14.10
CA SER A 130 7.80 0.14 -13.36
C SER A 130 6.40 0.75 -13.38
N TYR A 131 5.65 0.53 -14.47
CA TYR A 131 4.27 1.03 -14.58
C TYR A 131 3.35 0.44 -13.52
N LEU A 132 3.33 -0.89 -13.35
CA LEU A 132 2.52 -1.54 -12.30
C LEU A 132 2.95 -1.07 -10.91
N ALA A 133 4.25 -1.02 -10.65
CA ALA A 133 4.77 -0.54 -9.37
C ALA A 133 4.32 0.90 -9.07
N GLN A 134 4.33 1.78 -10.07
CA GLN A 134 3.91 3.18 -9.93
C GLN A 134 2.43 3.30 -9.60
N ILE A 135 1.54 2.69 -10.41
CA ILE A 135 0.09 2.80 -10.18
C ILE A 135 -0.34 2.17 -8.87
N ILE A 136 0.33 1.11 -8.41
CA ILE A 136 0.07 0.51 -7.09
C ILE A 136 0.54 1.44 -5.98
N LEU A 137 1.73 2.04 -6.10
CA LEU A 137 2.23 2.95 -5.08
C LEU A 137 1.34 4.19 -4.97
N ASP A 138 0.83 4.70 -6.09
CA ASP A 138 -0.15 5.78 -6.12
C ASP A 138 -1.46 5.36 -5.43
N ALA A 139 -1.97 4.16 -5.72
CA ALA A 139 -3.15 3.60 -5.06
C ALA A 139 -2.98 3.50 -3.54
N ILE A 140 -1.87 2.93 -3.07
CA ILE A 140 -1.58 2.80 -1.62
C ILE A 140 -1.40 4.18 -0.98
N THR A 141 -0.77 5.12 -1.67
CA THR A 141 -0.65 6.52 -1.19
C THR A 141 -2.02 7.14 -1.01
N ASN A 142 -2.92 6.97 -1.99
CA ASN A 142 -4.28 7.48 -1.92
C ASN A 142 -5.05 6.85 -0.77
N ILE A 143 -4.88 5.55 -0.50
CA ILE A 143 -5.48 4.89 0.67
C ILE A 143 -5.00 5.53 1.97
N TYR A 144 -3.68 5.74 2.13
CA TYR A 144 -3.15 6.36 3.36
C TYR A 144 -3.60 7.81 3.56
N ILE A 145 -3.74 8.59 2.49
CA ILE A 145 -4.16 9.99 2.57
C ILE A 145 -5.68 10.13 2.74
N ALA A 146 -6.47 9.14 2.29
CA ALA A 146 -7.93 9.21 2.34
C ALA A 146 -8.48 9.24 3.79
N ASP A 147 -7.76 8.63 4.74
CA ASP A 147 -8.04 8.73 6.18
C ASP A 147 -6.74 8.52 6.97
N ASN A 148 -6.43 9.43 7.89
CA ASN A 148 -5.24 9.36 8.73
C ASN A 148 -5.17 8.06 9.57
N ALA A 149 -6.31 7.42 9.86
CA ALA A 149 -6.35 6.13 10.56
C ALA A 149 -5.84 4.97 9.69
N ASN A 150 -5.84 5.09 8.36
CA ASN A 150 -5.54 3.98 7.44
C ASN A 150 -4.12 3.46 7.58
N TYR A 151 -3.14 4.34 7.76
CA TYR A 151 -1.76 3.91 8.01
C TYR A 151 -1.67 3.00 9.25
N PHE A 152 -2.38 3.36 10.33
CA PHE A 152 -2.32 2.62 11.60
C PHE A 152 -3.19 1.36 11.61
N ILE A 153 -4.31 1.34 10.86
CA ILE A 153 -5.08 0.10 10.60
C ILE A 153 -4.19 -0.93 9.88
N LEU A 154 -3.38 -0.45 8.95
CA LEU A 154 -2.53 -1.27 8.08
C LEU A 154 -1.10 -1.46 8.61
N GLU A 155 -0.76 -0.93 9.78
CA GLU A 155 0.62 -0.96 10.31
C GLU A 155 1.17 -2.39 10.41
N SER A 156 0.31 -3.35 10.79
CA SER A 156 0.64 -4.78 10.88
C SER A 156 1.08 -5.42 9.56
N GLN A 157 0.79 -4.77 8.42
CA GLN A 157 1.19 -5.25 7.10
C GLN A 157 2.64 -4.89 6.76
N HIS A 158 3.26 -3.95 7.47
CA HIS A 158 4.65 -3.53 7.30
C HIS A 158 4.99 -3.10 5.85
N THR A 159 4.03 -2.53 5.14
CA THR A 159 4.07 -2.24 3.71
C THR A 159 5.27 -1.41 3.30
N LEU A 160 5.46 -0.24 3.93
CA LEU A 160 6.56 0.67 3.57
C LEU A 160 7.93 0.08 3.92
N SER A 161 8.01 -0.75 4.96
CA SER A 161 9.25 -1.44 5.33
C SER A 161 9.63 -2.46 4.26
N GLN A 162 8.68 -3.30 3.84
CA GLN A 162 8.90 -4.30 2.78
C GLN A 162 9.20 -3.63 1.43
N PHE A 163 8.56 -2.51 1.12
CA PHE A 163 8.78 -1.80 -0.14
C PHE A 163 10.22 -1.29 -0.25
N ALA A 164 10.83 -0.86 0.87
CA ALA A 164 12.22 -0.36 0.91
C ALA A 164 13.20 -1.31 0.21
N GLU A 165 13.02 -2.62 0.35
CA GLU A 165 13.87 -3.65 -0.26
C GLU A 165 13.90 -3.59 -1.80
N ARG A 166 12.87 -3.00 -2.41
CA ARG A 166 12.67 -2.91 -3.87
C ARG A 166 12.94 -1.51 -4.43
N ILE A 167 12.79 -0.45 -3.64
CA ILE A 167 12.80 0.95 -4.11
C ILE A 167 14.09 1.32 -4.85
N SER A 168 15.25 0.83 -4.41
CA SER A 168 16.53 1.14 -5.05
C SER A 168 16.60 0.68 -6.52
N LYS A 169 15.79 -0.31 -6.91
CA LYS A 169 15.71 -0.89 -8.25
C LYS A 169 14.58 -0.31 -9.11
N LEU A 170 13.76 0.58 -8.57
CA LEU A 170 12.60 1.16 -9.25
C LEU A 170 12.65 2.70 -9.21
N PRO A 171 13.46 3.34 -10.06
CA PRO A 171 13.69 4.79 -10.04
C PRO A 171 12.41 5.63 -10.07
N GLU A 172 11.41 5.18 -10.83
CA GLU A 172 10.14 5.91 -11.04
C GLU A 172 9.32 6.06 -9.76
N VAL A 173 9.51 5.18 -8.78
CA VAL A 173 8.72 5.18 -7.54
C VAL A 173 9.48 5.71 -6.33
N GLN A 174 10.77 6.03 -6.46
CA GLN A 174 11.63 6.42 -5.34
C GLN A 174 11.11 7.68 -4.64
N THR A 175 10.89 8.75 -5.39
CA THR A 175 10.41 10.03 -4.84
C THR A 175 9.11 9.83 -4.07
N LYS A 176 8.14 9.16 -4.69
CA LYS A 176 6.82 8.92 -4.10
C LYS A 176 6.90 8.10 -2.82
N TYR A 177 7.75 7.07 -2.79
CA TYR A 177 7.97 6.26 -1.59
C TYR A 177 8.48 7.11 -0.41
N PHE A 178 9.47 7.99 -0.64
CA PHE A 178 9.98 8.85 0.40
C PHE A 178 8.98 9.95 0.81
N GLU A 179 8.14 10.44 -0.11
CA GLU A 179 7.02 11.33 0.22
C GLU A 179 6.00 10.66 1.15
N MET A 180 5.75 9.36 1.02
CA MET A 180 4.89 8.62 1.95
C MET A 180 5.48 8.57 3.35
N LEU A 181 6.80 8.42 3.49
CA LEU A 181 7.47 8.50 4.80
C LEU A 181 7.38 9.90 5.38
N GLU A 182 7.52 10.93 4.54
CA GLU A 182 7.31 12.32 4.95
C GLU A 182 5.88 12.56 5.41
N PHE A 183 4.87 11.98 4.76
CA PHE A 183 3.49 12.01 5.21
C PHE A 183 3.33 11.37 6.61
N VAL A 184 3.92 10.20 6.85
CA VAL A 184 3.84 9.54 8.17
C VAL A 184 4.47 10.41 9.27
N VAL A 185 5.63 11.01 9.01
CA VAL A 185 6.30 11.84 10.00
C VAL A 185 5.60 13.19 10.20
N PHE A 186 5.32 13.92 9.12
CA PHE A 186 4.87 15.31 9.23
C PHE A 186 3.35 15.46 9.34
N SER A 187 2.58 14.58 8.69
CA SER A 187 1.12 14.67 8.68
C SER A 187 0.49 13.81 9.76
N LEU A 188 1.04 12.61 10.03
CA LEU A 188 0.55 11.73 11.09
C LEU A 188 1.26 11.91 12.44
N ASN A 189 2.31 12.73 12.49
CA ASN A 189 3.13 12.99 13.68
C ASN A 189 3.67 11.69 14.31
N TYR A 190 4.09 10.73 13.49
CA TYR A 190 4.51 9.40 13.94
C TYR A 190 5.95 9.08 13.51
N ILE A 191 6.65 8.25 14.29
CA ILE A 191 8.02 7.82 14.01
C ILE A 191 7.99 6.39 13.43
N PRO A 192 8.15 6.20 12.11
CA PRO A 192 8.05 4.89 11.47
C PRO A 192 9.34 4.08 11.63
N CYS A 193 9.58 3.54 12.84
CA CYS A 193 10.84 2.90 13.19
C CYS A 193 11.19 1.70 12.30
N LYS A 194 10.20 0.88 11.93
CA LYS A 194 10.43 -0.30 11.06
C LYS A 194 10.87 0.10 9.66
N GLU A 195 10.28 1.17 9.14
CA GLU A 195 10.64 1.75 7.86
C GLU A 195 12.04 2.36 7.91
N LEU A 196 12.38 3.09 8.99
CA LEU A 196 13.71 3.67 9.17
C LEU A 196 14.80 2.59 9.28
N ILE A 197 14.54 1.46 9.94
CA ILE A 197 15.45 0.30 9.93
C ILE A 197 15.63 -0.21 8.50
N SER A 198 14.54 -0.33 7.74
CA SER A 198 14.59 -0.81 6.35
C SER A 198 15.38 0.15 5.45
N ILE A 199 15.27 1.47 5.68
CA ILE A 199 16.06 2.50 5.00
C ILE A 199 17.54 2.42 5.39
N SER A 200 17.86 2.14 6.66
CA SER A 200 19.24 1.90 7.09
C SER A 200 19.87 0.75 6.30
N ILE A 201 19.15 -0.36 6.16
CA ILE A 201 19.59 -1.52 5.37
C ILE A 201 19.71 -1.14 3.89
N LEU A 202 18.75 -0.39 3.34
CA LEU A 202 18.80 0.14 1.98
C LEU A 202 20.07 0.95 1.76
N LEU A 203 20.37 1.94 2.61
CA LEU A 203 21.54 2.81 2.44
C LEU A 203 22.86 2.05 2.52
N LYS A 204 22.94 1.02 3.38
CA LYS A 204 24.14 0.17 3.51
C LYS A 204 24.37 -0.76 2.31
N SER A 205 23.29 -1.16 1.63
CA SER A 205 23.35 -2.14 0.53
C SER A 205 23.14 -1.54 -0.87
N SER A 206 22.69 -0.29 -0.95
CA SER A 206 22.27 0.34 -2.20
C SER A 206 23.45 0.62 -3.12
N THR A 207 23.29 0.22 -4.38
CA THR A 207 24.15 0.61 -5.49
C THR A 207 23.61 1.83 -6.26
N SER A 208 22.43 2.33 -5.91
CA SER A 208 21.78 3.48 -6.54
C SER A 208 22.12 4.76 -5.78
N TYR A 209 22.98 5.59 -6.36
CA TYR A 209 23.33 6.90 -5.81
C TYR A 209 22.11 7.82 -5.70
N GLN A 210 21.24 7.81 -6.72
CA GLN A 210 20.06 8.66 -6.72
C GLN A 210 19.10 8.31 -5.59
N CYS A 211 18.82 7.02 -5.40
CA CYS A 211 17.98 6.57 -4.29
C CYS A 211 18.57 6.98 -2.94
N SER A 212 19.89 6.84 -2.79
CA SER A 212 20.60 7.19 -1.55
C SER A 212 20.54 8.68 -1.25
N ILE A 213 20.68 9.54 -2.28
CA ILE A 213 20.54 10.99 -2.15
C ILE A 213 19.13 11.36 -1.69
N ILE A 214 18.08 10.75 -2.26
CA ILE A 214 16.70 11.02 -1.85
C ILE A 214 16.48 10.58 -0.40
N ALA A 215 16.91 9.35 -0.04
CA ALA A 215 16.85 8.86 1.34
C ALA A 215 17.54 9.82 2.32
N THR A 216 18.80 10.21 2.08
CA THR A 216 19.54 11.09 2.98
C THR A 216 18.88 12.47 3.09
N LYS A 217 18.33 13.01 1.99
CA LYS A 217 17.57 14.28 2.03
C LYS A 217 16.33 14.15 2.90
N THR A 218 15.58 13.05 2.79
CA THR A 218 14.39 12.81 3.61
C THR A 218 14.75 12.63 5.09
N LEU A 219 15.80 11.87 5.41
CA LEU A 219 16.30 11.73 6.79
C LEU A 219 16.76 13.07 7.39
N LEU A 220 17.40 13.93 6.59
CA LEU A 220 17.77 15.28 7.02
C LEU A 220 16.54 16.13 7.35
N LYS A 221 15.44 16.00 6.60
CA LYS A 221 14.19 16.69 6.93
C LYS A 221 13.64 16.20 8.27
N PHE A 222 13.67 14.89 8.55
CA PHE A 222 13.23 14.34 9.84
C PHE A 222 14.07 14.85 11.01
N SER A 223 15.41 14.85 10.89
CA SER A 223 16.29 15.40 11.93
C SER A 223 16.07 16.89 12.20
N ARG A 224 15.51 17.64 11.25
CA ARG A 224 15.16 19.06 11.42
C ARG A 224 13.77 19.27 12.00
N HIS A 225 12.91 18.25 11.93
CA HIS A 225 11.55 18.31 12.42
C HIS A 225 11.50 18.21 13.95
N ASP A 226 12.20 17.24 14.53
CA ASP A 226 12.31 17.10 15.98
C ASP A 226 13.69 16.51 16.37
N TYR A 227 14.20 16.90 17.54
CA TYR A 227 15.50 16.45 18.03
C TYR A 227 15.52 14.96 18.39
N ILE A 228 14.36 14.35 18.71
CA ILE A 228 14.22 12.93 19.03
C ILE A 228 14.74 12.04 17.89
N PHE A 229 14.70 12.52 16.64
CA PHE A 229 15.20 11.78 15.49
C PHE A 229 16.70 11.48 15.59
N LYS A 230 17.49 12.26 16.35
CA LYS A 230 18.90 11.91 16.62
C LYS A 230 19.03 10.60 17.39
N ASP A 231 18.18 10.41 18.41
CA ASP A 231 18.16 9.20 19.21
C ASP A 231 17.56 8.03 18.43
N VAL A 232 16.49 8.28 17.66
CA VAL A 232 15.88 7.29 16.76
C VAL A 232 16.91 6.78 15.75
N PHE A 233 17.63 7.67 15.06
CA PHE A 233 18.62 7.29 14.05
C PHE A 233 19.73 6.44 14.64
N ARG A 234 20.22 6.79 15.84
CA ARG A 234 21.20 5.96 16.56
C ARG A 234 20.65 4.56 16.83
N GLU A 235 19.40 4.43 17.27
CA GLU A 235 18.79 3.14 17.60
C GLU A 235 18.54 2.26 16.37
N VAL A 236 18.10 2.85 15.26
CA VAL A 236 17.83 2.13 14.00
C VAL A 236 19.09 1.96 13.12
N GLY A 237 20.25 2.45 13.59
CA GLY A 237 21.55 2.29 12.94
C GLY A 237 21.77 3.15 11.70
N LEU A 238 21.31 4.42 11.72
CA LEU A 238 21.50 5.46 10.71
C LEU A 238 22.53 6.52 11.13
#